data_AF-A0A9D6YEQ1-F1
#
_entry.id   AF-A0A9D6YEQ1-F1
#
_cell.length_a   1.000
_cell.length_b   1.000
_cell.length_c   1.000
_cell.angle_alpha   90.00
_cell.angle_beta   90.00
_cell.angle_gamma   90.00
#
_symmetry.space_group_name_H-M   'P 1'
#
loop_
_entity.id
_entity.type
_entity.pdbx_description
1 polymer ?
#
loop_
_entity_poly.entity_id
_entity_poly.type
_entity_poly.pdbx_seq_one_letter_code
_entity_poly.pdbx_strand_id
1 'polypeptide(L)'
;MLVVRGAPAIGVTAAFGVALAARESHARTFDALLADLETAGKGLAATRPTAVNLFWALDRMRAAALAGRELPLEALRARLLAEAQAILDEDVAGNRAMGGHGAALVPPRARILTHCNAGALATAGYGTALGVVR
;
A
#
# COMPACT_ATOMS: atom_id res chain seq x y z
N MET A 1 16.79 -10.67 -6.11
CA MET A 1 17.04 -9.45 -5.30
C MET A 1 15.69 -8.89 -4.84
N LEU A 2 15.54 -8.49 -3.57
CA LEU A 2 14.30 -7.85 -3.07
C LEU A 2 14.39 -6.33 -3.34
N VAL A 3 13.73 -5.87 -4.39
CA VAL A 3 13.75 -4.44 -4.81
C VAL A 3 12.92 -3.56 -3.85
N VAL A 4 11.81 -4.09 -3.33
CA VAL A 4 10.95 -3.43 -2.33
C VAL A 4 10.95 -4.25 -1.04
N ARG A 5 11.11 -3.57 0.11
CA ARG A 5 11.14 -4.19 1.45
C ARG A 5 10.42 -3.33 2.48
N GLY A 6 9.95 -3.97 3.54
CA GLY A 6 9.16 -3.33 4.60
C GLY A 6 7.66 -3.49 4.37
N ALA A 7 6.93 -3.84 5.43
CA ALA A 7 5.56 -4.31 5.29
C ALA A 7 4.63 -3.26 4.64
N PRO A 8 4.64 -1.97 5.05
CA PRO A 8 3.79 -0.98 4.38
C PRO A 8 4.21 -0.69 2.94
N ALA A 9 5.51 -0.58 2.65
CA ALA A 9 5.99 -0.37 1.28
C ALA A 9 5.56 -1.50 0.33
N ILE A 10 5.57 -2.75 0.81
CA ILE A 10 5.07 -3.91 0.06
C ILE A 10 3.57 -3.79 -0.21
N GLY A 11 2.78 -3.39 0.79
CA GLY A 11 1.33 -3.20 0.63
C GLY A 11 1.00 -2.12 -0.40
N VAL A 12 1.63 -0.94 -0.28
CA VAL A 12 1.48 0.16 -1.24
C VAL A 12 1.87 -0.27 -2.65
N THR A 13 2.98 -0.99 -2.79
CA THR A 13 3.43 -1.51 -4.10
C THR A 13 2.41 -2.47 -4.70
N ALA A 14 1.82 -3.36 -3.89
CA ALA A 14 0.78 -4.28 -4.36
C ALA A 14 -0.47 -3.52 -4.83
N ALA A 15 -0.90 -2.48 -4.11
CA ALA A 15 -2.02 -1.65 -4.52
C ALA A 15 -1.79 -0.97 -5.87
N PHE A 16 -0.61 -0.37 -6.06
CA PHE A 16 -0.24 0.20 -7.37
C PHE A 16 -0.09 -0.86 -8.46
N GLY A 17 0.32 -2.08 -8.12
CA GLY A 17 0.33 -3.22 -9.04
C GLY A 17 -1.07 -3.55 -9.57
N VAL A 18 -2.10 -3.52 -8.71
CA VAL A 18 -3.50 -3.71 -9.13
C VAL A 18 -4.00 -2.53 -9.96
N ALA A 19 -3.68 -1.29 -9.58
CA ALA A 19 -4.04 -0.11 -10.38
C ALA A 19 -3.37 -0.12 -11.77
N LEU A 20 -2.12 -0.60 -11.85
CA LEU A 20 -1.42 -0.81 -13.12
C LEU A 20 -2.11 -1.89 -13.97
N ALA A 21 -2.45 -3.04 -13.39
CA ALA A 21 -3.21 -4.08 -14.09
C ALA A 21 -4.56 -3.56 -14.60
N ALA A 22 -5.24 -2.72 -13.81
CA ALA A 22 -6.43 -2.02 -14.26
C ALA A 22 -6.12 -1.11 -15.45
N ARG A 23 -5.05 -0.32 -15.43
CA ARG A 23 -4.71 0.59 -16.54
C ARG A 23 -4.36 -0.14 -17.83
N GLU A 24 -3.64 -1.26 -17.74
CA GLU A 24 -3.16 -2.03 -18.90
C GLU A 24 -4.22 -3.02 -19.44
N SER A 25 -5.34 -3.22 -18.73
CA SER A 25 -6.40 -4.15 -19.15
C SER A 25 -7.21 -3.64 -20.34
N HIS A 26 -7.37 -4.49 -21.36
CA HIS A 26 -8.22 -4.24 -22.54
C HIS A 26 -9.69 -4.66 -22.35
N ALA A 27 -10.10 -4.97 -21.11
CA ALA A 27 -11.46 -5.38 -20.81
C ALA A 27 -12.50 -4.32 -21.22
N ARG A 28 -13.63 -4.79 -21.75
CA ARG A 28 -14.77 -3.96 -22.18
C ARG A 28 -16.02 -4.13 -21.32
N THR A 29 -15.95 -5.01 -20.32
CA THR A 29 -17.01 -5.23 -19.33
C THR A 29 -16.42 -5.23 -17.94
N PHE A 30 -17.26 -4.97 -16.94
CA PHE A 30 -16.85 -5.02 -15.54
C PHE A 30 -16.31 -6.40 -15.15
N ASP A 31 -17.02 -7.47 -15.51
CA ASP A 31 -16.63 -8.84 -15.12
C ASP A 31 -15.28 -9.25 -15.74
N ALA A 32 -15.00 -8.83 -16.98
CA ALA A 32 -13.70 -9.06 -17.61
C ALA A 32 -12.58 -8.27 -16.91
N LEU A 33 -12.83 -7.00 -16.57
CA LEU A 33 -11.85 -6.20 -15.83
C LEU A 33 -11.59 -6.81 -14.46
N LEU A 34 -12.64 -7.20 -13.74
CA LEU A 34 -12.51 -7.85 -12.43
C LEU A 34 -11.68 -9.14 -12.53
N ALA A 35 -11.86 -9.96 -13.58
CA ALA A 35 -11.05 -11.16 -13.80
C ALA A 35 -9.56 -10.84 -14.00
N ASP A 36 -9.23 -9.76 -14.71
CA ASP A 36 -7.85 -9.28 -14.88
C ASP A 36 -7.26 -8.84 -13.52
N LEU A 37 -8.02 -8.11 -12.71
CA LEU A 37 -7.60 -7.67 -11.38
C LEU A 37 -7.39 -8.85 -10.43
N GLU A 38 -8.26 -9.86 -10.46
CA GLU A 38 -8.13 -11.09 -9.67
C GLU A 38 -6.88 -11.88 -10.07
N THR A 39 -6.57 -11.94 -11.37
CA THR A 39 -5.36 -12.58 -11.88
C THR A 39 -4.12 -11.85 -11.38
N ALA A 40 -4.09 -10.53 -11.49
CA ALA A 40 -3.00 -9.70 -10.97
C ALA A 40 -2.86 -9.85 -9.45
N GLY A 41 -3.96 -9.81 -8.71
CA GLY A 41 -3.99 -9.97 -7.25
C GLY A 41 -3.42 -11.32 -6.80
N LYS A 42 -3.79 -12.42 -7.46
CA LYS A 42 -3.22 -13.75 -7.18
C LYS A 42 -1.71 -13.80 -7.44
N GLY A 43 -1.26 -13.22 -8.56
CA GLY A 43 0.16 -13.13 -8.89
C GLY A 43 0.95 -12.36 -7.82
N LEU A 44 0.42 -11.20 -7.39
CA LEU A 44 1.01 -10.38 -6.33
C LEU A 44 1.02 -11.10 -4.98
N ALA A 45 -0.07 -11.77 -4.60
CA ALA A 45 -0.19 -12.57 -3.39
C ALA A 45 0.86 -13.69 -3.29
N ALA A 46 1.15 -14.36 -4.41
CA ALA A 46 2.14 -15.42 -4.45
C ALA A 46 3.58 -14.93 -4.23
N THR A 47 3.87 -13.64 -4.42
CA THR A 47 5.24 -13.11 -4.26
C THR A 47 5.74 -13.20 -2.81
N ARG A 48 4.84 -13.04 -1.83
CA ARG A 48 5.16 -13.03 -0.39
C ARG A 48 3.97 -13.53 0.45
N PRO A 49 3.74 -14.85 0.55
CA PRO A 49 2.54 -15.44 1.14
C PRO A 49 2.26 -15.12 2.62
N THR A 50 3.23 -14.57 3.34
CA THR A 50 3.11 -14.19 4.76
C THR A 50 3.05 -12.68 4.99
N ALA A 51 3.09 -11.86 3.93
CA ALA A 51 3.11 -10.41 4.05
C ALA A 51 1.69 -9.86 4.27
N VAL A 52 1.29 -9.70 5.53
CA VAL A 52 -0.07 -9.24 5.91
C VAL A 52 -0.47 -7.93 5.22
N ASN A 53 0.40 -6.92 5.18
CA ASN A 53 0.12 -5.65 4.51
C ASN A 53 -0.10 -5.80 2.99
N LEU A 54 0.48 -6.83 2.36
CA LEU A 54 0.21 -7.13 0.96
C LEU A 54 -1.25 -7.57 0.78
N PHE A 55 -1.70 -8.55 1.58
CA PHE A 55 -3.07 -9.05 1.50
C PHE A 55 -4.09 -7.97 1.86
N TRP A 56 -3.85 -7.19 2.92
CA TRP A 56 -4.70 -6.06 3.28
C TRP A 56 -4.88 -5.07 2.12
N ALA A 57 -3.80 -4.72 1.42
CA ALA A 57 -3.86 -3.81 0.28
C ALA A 57 -4.62 -4.42 -0.91
N LEU A 58 -4.40 -5.70 -1.21
CA LEU A 58 -5.13 -6.42 -2.27
C LEU A 58 -6.62 -6.51 -1.97
N ASP A 59 -7.00 -6.84 -0.73
CA ASP A 59 -8.40 -6.93 -0.31
C ASP A 59 -9.09 -5.56 -0.38
N ARG A 60 -8.40 -4.49 0.02
CA ARG A 60 -8.90 -3.11 -0.10
C ARG A 60 -9.10 -2.69 -1.55
N MET A 61 -8.16 -3.01 -2.43
CA MET A 61 -8.28 -2.75 -3.87
C MET A 61 -9.42 -3.55 -4.51
N ARG A 62 -9.62 -4.80 -4.10
CA ARG A 62 -10.75 -5.63 -4.55
C ARG A 62 -12.08 -5.04 -4.07
N ALA A 63 -12.17 -4.65 -2.81
CA ALA A 63 -13.36 -4.01 -2.26
C ALA A 63 -13.68 -2.70 -2.98
N ALA A 64 -12.65 -1.91 -3.31
CA ALA A 64 -12.81 -0.78 -4.20
C ALA A 64 -13.36 -1.24 -5.55
N ALA A 65 -12.74 -2.17 -6.28
CA ALA A 65 -13.27 -2.63 -7.57
C ALA A 65 -14.77 -2.99 -7.52
N LEU A 66 -15.18 -3.77 -6.51
CA LEU A 66 -16.58 -4.19 -6.33
C LEU A 66 -17.53 -3.02 -6.02
N ALA A 67 -17.12 -2.08 -5.17
CA ALA A 67 -17.93 -0.89 -4.86
C ALA A 67 -18.10 0.05 -6.07
N GLY A 68 -17.24 -0.07 -7.08
CA GLY A 68 -17.29 0.71 -8.31
C GLY A 68 -17.96 -0.02 -9.48
N ARG A 69 -18.70 -1.11 -9.23
CA ARG A 69 -19.28 -1.97 -10.29
C ARG A 69 -20.12 -1.23 -11.32
N GLU A 70 -20.91 -0.26 -10.87
CA GLU A 70 -21.84 0.52 -11.71
C GLU A 70 -21.15 1.71 -12.40
N LEU A 71 -19.85 1.93 -12.17
CA LEU A 71 -19.10 3.00 -12.82
C LEU A 71 -18.76 2.62 -14.27
N PRO A 72 -18.69 3.60 -15.18
CA PRO A 72 -17.98 3.42 -16.44
C PRO A 72 -16.56 2.90 -16.20
N LEU A 73 -16.05 2.01 -17.06
CA LEU A 73 -14.75 1.35 -16.83
C LEU A 73 -13.61 2.34 -16.62
N GLU A 74 -13.58 3.44 -17.36
CA GLU A 74 -12.55 4.46 -17.18
C GLU A 74 -12.64 5.16 -15.81
N ALA A 75 -13.85 5.39 -15.31
CA ALA A 75 -14.04 5.91 -13.95
C ALA A 75 -13.64 4.88 -12.88
N LEU A 76 -13.86 3.58 -13.15
CA LEU A 76 -13.39 2.51 -12.28
C LEU A 76 -11.86 2.42 -12.24
N ARG A 77 -11.18 2.52 -13.39
CA ARG A 77 -9.70 2.57 -13.46
C ARG A 77 -9.15 3.78 -12.68
N ALA A 78 -9.73 4.96 -12.87
CA ALA A 78 -9.36 6.16 -12.13
C ALA A 78 -9.57 5.98 -10.61
N ARG A 79 -10.69 5.36 -10.21
CA ARG A 79 -10.98 5.07 -8.81
C ARG A 79 -9.96 4.10 -8.19
N LEU A 80 -9.53 3.07 -8.90
CA LEU A 80 -8.51 2.14 -8.41
C LEU A 80 -7.16 2.85 -8.23
N LEU A 81 -6.77 3.73 -9.16
CA LEU A 81 -5.57 4.55 -8.98
C LEU A 81 -5.69 5.46 -7.75
N ALA A 82 -6.83 6.10 -7.56
CA ALA A 82 -7.09 6.94 -6.39
C ALA A 82 -7.06 6.13 -5.07
N GLU A 83 -7.57 4.91 -5.07
CA GLU A 83 -7.50 4.02 -3.89
C GLU A 83 -6.06 3.62 -3.54
N ALA A 84 -5.25 3.29 -4.55
CA ALA A 84 -3.83 2.99 -4.33
C ALA A 84 -3.08 4.21 -3.79
N GLN A 85 -3.40 5.41 -4.26
CA GLN A 85 -2.85 6.66 -3.73
C GLN A 85 -3.32 6.92 -2.29
N ALA A 86 -4.59 6.67 -1.97
CA ALA A 86 -5.11 6.81 -0.61
C ALA A 86 -4.37 5.87 0.37
N ILE A 87 -4.09 4.63 -0.02
CA ILE A 87 -3.29 3.70 0.77
C ILE A 87 -1.89 4.26 1.08
N LEU A 88 -1.24 4.89 0.09
CA LEU A 88 0.06 5.55 0.27
C LEU A 88 -0.05 6.74 1.24
N ASP A 89 -1.01 7.63 1.00
CA ASP A 89 -1.17 8.87 1.77
C ASP A 89 -1.52 8.57 3.22
N GLU A 90 -2.37 7.57 3.47
CA GLU A 90 -2.72 7.10 4.80
C GLU A 90 -1.52 6.49 5.54
N ASP A 91 -0.65 5.73 4.88
CA ASP A 91 0.58 5.22 5.49
C ASP A 91 1.51 6.37 5.90
N VAL A 92 1.70 7.36 5.02
CA VAL A 92 2.53 8.54 5.33
C VAL A 92 1.94 9.34 6.49
N ALA A 93 0.62 9.57 6.49
CA ALA A 93 -0.07 10.29 7.56
C ALA A 93 0.05 9.54 8.89
N GLY A 94 -0.18 8.22 8.89
CA GLY A 94 -0.03 7.36 10.06
C GLY A 94 1.39 7.37 10.62
N ASN A 95 2.40 7.29 9.77
CA ASN A 95 3.81 7.36 10.16
C ASN A 95 4.16 8.71 10.81
N ARG A 96 3.64 9.83 10.28
CA ARG A 96 3.84 11.16 10.87
C ARG A 96 3.16 11.30 12.22
N ALA A 97 1.91 10.88 12.34
CA ALA A 97 1.17 10.92 13.60
C ALA A 97 1.86 10.06 14.66
N MET A 98 2.22 8.82 14.32
CA MET A 98 3.01 7.93 15.19
C MET A 98 4.33 8.58 15.61
N GLY A 99 5.07 9.16 14.66
CA GLY A 99 6.33 9.86 14.92
C GLY A 99 6.16 10.98 15.94
N GLY A 100 5.15 11.82 15.77
CA GLY A 100 4.83 12.90 16.72
C GLY A 100 4.46 12.40 18.11
N HIS A 101 3.61 11.37 18.20
CA HIS A 101 3.26 10.75 19.48
C HIS A 101 4.47 10.09 20.17
N GLY A 102 5.32 9.40 19.42
CA GLY A 102 6.51 8.77 19.95
C GLY A 102 7.56 9.79 20.38
N ALA A 103 7.76 10.87 19.62
CA ALA A 103 8.73 11.91 19.92
C ALA A 103 8.42 12.60 21.26
N ALA A 104 7.14 12.77 21.59
CA ALA A 104 6.70 13.32 22.88
C ALA A 104 7.12 12.45 24.10
N LEU A 105 7.46 11.18 23.88
CA LEU A 105 7.92 10.25 24.92
C LEU A 105 9.45 10.21 25.06
N VAL A 106 10.19 10.82 24.13
CA VAL A 106 11.65 10.77 24.09
C VAL A 106 12.23 11.91 24.92
N PRO A 107 13.02 11.63 25.98
CA PRO A 107 13.67 12.68 26.76
C PRO A 107 14.69 13.47 25.94
N PRO A 108 14.94 14.74 26.28
CA PRO A 108 16.04 15.51 25.69
C PRO A 108 17.37 14.75 25.84
N ARG A 109 18.17 14.72 24.76
CA ARG A 109 19.49 14.05 24.70
C ARG A 109 19.47 12.54 24.93
N ALA A 110 18.32 11.88 24.73
CA ALA A 110 18.24 10.43 24.77
C ALA A 110 19.15 9.77 23.71
N ARG A 111 19.73 8.62 24.06
CA ARG A 111 20.38 7.71 23.11
C ARG A 111 19.40 6.61 22.77
N ILE A 112 18.97 6.53 21.51
CA ILE A 112 17.98 5.56 21.05
C ILE A 112 18.70 4.43 20.31
N LEU A 113 18.53 3.21 20.81
CA LEU A 113 18.92 2.00 20.10
C LEU A 113 17.73 1.53 19.26
N THR A 114 17.95 1.24 17.99
CA THR A 114 16.95 0.63 17.11
C THR A 114 17.52 -0.64 16.48
N HIS A 115 16.64 -1.50 15.96
CA HIS A 115 17.03 -2.72 15.27
C HIS A 115 16.34 -2.81 13.91
N CYS A 116 17.05 -3.34 12.90
CA CYS A 116 16.64 -3.38 11.50
C CYS A 116 16.47 -1.96 10.87
N ASN A 117 15.67 -1.84 9.82
CA ASN A 117 15.32 -0.58 9.17
C ASN A 117 13.79 -0.40 9.17
N ALA A 118 13.32 0.50 10.01
CA ALA A 118 11.91 0.90 10.13
C ALA A 118 11.74 2.39 9.76
N GLY A 119 12.53 2.85 8.79
CA GLY A 119 12.50 4.22 8.26
C GLY A 119 11.74 4.34 6.95
N ALA A 120 11.88 5.48 6.28
CA ALA A 120 11.20 5.80 5.02
C ALA A 120 11.43 4.77 3.88
N LEU A 121 12.50 3.96 3.93
CA LEU A 121 12.73 2.88 2.97
C LEU A 121 11.90 1.61 3.23
N ALA A 122 11.29 1.49 4.41
CA ALA A 122 10.48 0.34 4.82
C ALA A 122 8.98 0.63 4.79
N THR A 123 8.60 1.89 4.59
CA THR A 123 7.21 2.36 4.54
C THR A 123 6.98 3.14 3.23
N ALA A 124 5.80 3.73 3.05
CA ALA A 124 5.53 4.63 1.92
C ALA A 124 6.23 5.99 2.05
N GLY A 125 6.83 6.26 3.21
CA GLY A 125 7.56 7.47 3.53
C GLY A 125 7.62 7.69 5.03
N TYR A 126 8.51 8.59 5.47
CA TYR A 126 8.75 8.97 6.87
C TYR A 126 9.32 7.84 7.77
N GLY A 127 8.64 6.71 7.87
CA GLY A 127 9.01 5.55 8.69
C GLY A 127 8.29 5.51 10.03
N THR A 128 8.40 4.37 10.72
CA THR A 128 7.76 4.13 12.01
C THR A 128 8.73 4.46 13.15
N ALA A 129 9.55 3.51 13.61
CA ALA A 129 10.50 3.73 14.70
C ALA A 129 11.55 4.81 14.35
N LEU A 130 12.02 4.86 13.11
CA LEU A 130 12.91 5.94 12.65
C LEU A 130 12.15 7.22 12.28
N GLY A 131 10.81 7.19 12.22
CA GLY A 131 9.97 8.39 12.15
C GLY A 131 9.88 9.13 13.49
N VAL A 132 10.03 8.42 14.61
CA VAL A 132 10.10 9.01 15.97
C VAL A 132 11.41 9.78 16.21
N VAL A 133 12.47 9.41 15.50
CA VAL A 133 13.82 10.01 15.65
C VAL A 133 14.06 11.18 14.67
N ARG A 134 13.15 11.39 13.71
CA ARG A 134 13.22 12.49 12.73
C ARG A 134 12.80 13.81 13.35
#